data_AF-A0A2N3LFM3-F1
#
_entry.id   AF-A0A2N3LFM3-F1
#
_cell.length_a   1.000
_cell.length_b   1.000
_cell.length_c   1.000
_cell.angle_alpha   90.00
_cell.angle_beta   90.00
_cell.angle_gamma   90.00
#
_symmetry.space_group_name_H-M   'P 1'
#
loop_
_entity.id
_entity.type
_entity.pdbx_description
1 polymer ?
#
loop_
_entity_poly.entity_id
_entity_poly.type
_entity_poly.pdbx_seq_one_letter_code
_entity_poly.pdbx_strand_id
1 'polypeptide(L)'
;MKSKIHRCNCRNMWRVQSRKRSITAYTMFLNGKWYVELKPERKSNPKGFVVTDRGENIIINPPDPFMESFDKLQQLVYDKENVSFNVHHGKYLYFEDDGACYLLQIKT
;
A
#
# COMPACT_ATOMS: atom_id res chain seq x y z
N MET A 1 2.98 12.89 7.64
CA MET A 1 2.53 13.65 6.41
C MET A 1 1.80 12.71 5.48
N LYS A 2 0.73 13.18 4.82
CA LYS A 2 -0.05 12.37 3.88
C LYS A 2 0.80 11.81 2.73
N SER A 3 0.72 10.50 2.57
CA SER A 3 1.46 9.72 1.57
C SER A 3 0.51 8.77 0.84
N LYS A 4 0.73 8.66 -0.47
CA LYS A 4 0.02 7.74 -1.37
C LYS A 4 0.96 6.65 -1.82
N ILE A 5 0.52 5.41 -1.72
CA ILE A 5 1.27 4.23 -2.13
C ILE A 5 0.63 3.65 -3.38
N HIS A 6 1.45 3.37 -4.40
CA HIS A 6 1.02 2.72 -5.63
C HIS A 6 2.18 1.95 -6.27
N ARG A 7 1.85 0.97 -7.12
CA ARG A 7 2.83 0.23 -7.92
C ARG A 7 3.28 1.06 -9.14
N CYS A 8 4.58 1.18 -9.39
CA CYS A 8 5.07 1.52 -10.73
C CYS A 8 5.36 0.24 -11.51
N ASN A 9 4.43 -0.12 -12.38
CA ASN A 9 4.58 -1.26 -13.29
C ASN A 9 5.78 -1.08 -14.25
N CYS A 10 6.17 0.18 -14.49
CA CYS A 10 7.34 0.54 -15.29
C CYS A 10 8.67 -0.05 -14.79
N ARG A 11 8.78 -0.21 -13.47
CA ARG A 11 10.03 -0.58 -12.78
C ARG A 11 9.84 -1.82 -11.92
N ASN A 12 8.63 -2.39 -11.88
CA ASN A 12 8.27 -3.44 -10.94
C ASN A 12 8.67 -3.08 -9.49
N MET A 13 8.32 -1.85 -9.07
CA MET A 13 8.60 -1.34 -7.72
C MET A 13 7.37 -0.63 -7.15
N TRP A 14 7.26 -0.57 -5.83
CA TRP A 14 6.31 0.30 -5.13
C TRP A 14 6.83 1.71 -5.06
N ARG A 15 5.92 2.68 -5.06
CA ARG A 15 6.21 4.10 -4.91
C ARG A 15 5.38 4.69 -3.78
N VAL A 16 6.05 5.37 -2.86
CA VAL A 16 5.43 6.29 -1.89
C VAL A 16 5.58 7.70 -2.41
N GLN A 17 4.46 8.41 -2.57
CA GLN A 17 4.44 9.80 -2.98
C GLN A 17 3.75 10.66 -1.93
N SER A 18 4.44 11.71 -1.49
CA SER A 18 3.93 12.75 -0.61
C SER A 18 4.22 14.14 -1.23
N ARG A 19 3.78 15.22 -0.59
CA ARG A 19 4.07 16.58 -1.08
C ARG A 19 5.57 16.90 -1.15
N LYS A 20 6.38 16.36 -0.23
CA LYS A 20 7.82 16.69 -0.12
C LYS A 20 8.76 15.60 -0.63
N ARG A 21 8.27 14.38 -0.83
CA ARG A 21 9.14 13.21 -1.11
C ARG A 21 8.46 12.21 -2.01
N SER A 22 9.25 11.62 -2.91
CA SER A 22 8.90 10.43 -3.69
C SER A 22 9.99 9.38 -3.45
N ILE A 23 9.59 8.17 -3.02
CA ILE A 23 10.50 7.05 -2.75
C ILE A 23 10.02 5.85 -3.54
N THR A 24 10.94 5.04 -4.05
CA THR A 24 10.64 3.73 -4.66
C THR A 24 11.36 2.61 -3.92
N ALA A 25 10.71 1.46 -3.80
CA ALA A 25 11.26 0.27 -3.14
C ALA A 25 10.68 -1.03 -3.72
N TYR A 26 11.37 -2.15 -3.51
CA TYR A 26 10.87 -3.47 -3.91
C TYR A 26 9.78 -3.95 -2.98
N THR A 27 9.99 -3.79 -1.67
CA THR A 27 8.99 -4.11 -0.65
C THR A 27 8.79 -2.93 0.30
N MET A 28 7.60 -2.83 0.89
CA MET A 28 7.27 -1.81 1.87
C MET A 28 6.37 -2.39 2.96
N PHE A 29 6.55 -1.94 4.19
CA PHE A 29 5.62 -2.21 5.28
C PHE A 29 5.03 -0.90 5.79
N LEU A 30 3.71 -0.86 5.92
CA LEU A 30 3.00 0.28 6.51
C LEU A 30 2.58 -0.08 7.94
N ASN A 31 3.29 0.51 8.90
CA ASN A 31 3.04 0.34 10.33
C ASN A 31 2.01 1.36 10.85
N GLY A 32 0.77 1.32 10.38
CA GLY A 32 -0.23 2.25 10.87
C GLY A 32 -1.46 2.40 9.99
N LYS A 33 -2.41 3.17 10.53
CA LYS A 33 -3.70 3.37 9.89
C LYS A 33 -3.54 3.82 8.44
N TRP A 34 -4.33 3.19 7.60
CA TRP A 34 -4.43 3.48 6.18
C TRP A 34 -5.90 3.44 5.74
N TYR A 35 -6.16 4.11 4.64
CA TYR A 35 -7.45 4.12 3.96
C TYR A 35 -7.24 4.19 2.45
N VAL A 36 -8.29 3.90 1.69
CA VAL A 36 -8.26 4.02 0.23
C VAL A 36 -8.80 5.38 -0.21
N GLU A 37 -8.18 5.96 -1.23
CA GLU A 37 -8.75 7.06 -1.99
C GLU A 37 -9.09 6.58 -3.39
N LEU A 38 -10.36 6.70 -3.76
CA LEU A 38 -10.88 6.37 -5.08
C LEU A 38 -11.08 7.65 -5.88
N LYS A 39 -10.81 7.58 -7.18
CA LYS A 39 -11.05 8.67 -8.14
C LYS A 39 -11.82 8.15 -9.36
N PRO A 40 -13.08 7.72 -9.18
CA PRO A 40 -13.93 7.21 -10.27
C PRO A 40 -14.27 8.30 -11.30
N GLU A 41 -14.27 9.57 -10.91
CA GLU A 41 -14.60 10.72 -11.74
C GLU A 41 -13.56 11.04 -12.83
N ARG A 42 -12.40 10.38 -12.81
CA ARG A 42 -11.36 10.59 -13.81
C ARG A 42 -11.81 10.05 -15.16
N LYS A 43 -12.10 10.97 -16.10
CA LYS A 43 -12.48 10.68 -17.50
C LYS A 43 -11.54 9.68 -18.20
N SER A 44 -10.24 9.68 -17.84
CA SER A 44 -9.28 8.69 -18.32
C SER A 44 -8.57 8.03 -17.14
N ASN A 45 -8.61 6.68 -17.12
CA ASN A 45 -7.93 5.83 -16.14
C ASN A 45 -8.34 6.11 -14.67
N PRO A 46 -9.55 5.70 -14.26
CA PRO A 46 -9.97 5.79 -12.86
C PRO A 46 -8.97 5.06 -11.96
N LYS A 47 -8.64 5.68 -10.81
CA LYS A 47 -7.54 5.21 -9.94
C LYS A 47 -7.98 5.06 -8.50
N GLY A 48 -7.55 3.97 -7.88
CA GLY A 48 -7.50 3.79 -6.44
C GLY A 48 -6.08 3.97 -5.91
N PHE A 49 -5.95 4.53 -4.70
CA PHE A 49 -4.68 4.64 -3.99
C PHE A 49 -4.83 4.16 -2.56
N VAL A 50 -3.81 3.48 -2.05
CA VAL A 50 -3.65 3.31 -0.60
C VAL A 50 -3.01 4.57 -0.04
N VAL A 51 -3.56 5.06 1.06
CA VAL A 51 -3.20 6.35 1.64
C VAL A 51 -3.01 6.23 3.14
N THR A 52 -2.02 6.94 3.66
CA THR A 52 -1.83 7.15 5.10
C THR A 52 -1.53 8.61 5.37
N ASP A 53 -1.99 9.13 6.50
CA ASP A 53 -1.67 10.50 6.94
C ASP A 53 -0.29 10.58 7.63
N ARG A 54 0.30 9.42 7.97
CA ARG A 54 1.59 9.27 8.64
C ARG A 54 2.58 8.51 7.77
N GLY A 55 3.07 9.16 6.71
CA GLY A 55 4.08 8.58 5.82
C GLY A 55 5.39 8.15 6.50
N GLU A 56 5.70 8.69 7.67
CA GLU A 56 6.79 8.28 8.56
C GLU A 56 6.64 6.84 9.08
N ASN A 57 5.43 6.26 9.05
CA ASN A 57 5.18 4.88 9.44
C ASN A 57 5.47 3.86 8.32
N ILE A 58 5.96 4.31 7.16
CA ILE A 58 6.32 3.43 6.05
C ILE A 58 7.78 3.01 6.20
N ILE A 59 7.98 1.72 6.40
CA ILE A 59 9.30 1.07 6.41
C ILE A 59 9.59 0.56 5.00
N ILE A 60 10.72 0.98 4.46
CA ILE A 60 11.18 0.59 3.13
C ILE A 60 12.07 -0.65 3.26
N ASN A 61 11.83 -1.67 2.43
CA ASN A 61 12.56 -2.94 2.45
C ASN A 61 12.69 -3.50 3.88
N PRO A 62 11.57 -3.76 4.58
CA PRO A 62 11.62 -4.31 5.94
C PRO A 62 12.38 -5.65 5.96
N PRO A 63 13.19 -5.93 6.99
CA PRO A 63 13.93 -7.18 7.08
C PRO A 63 13.00 -8.36 7.37
N ASP A 64 13.31 -9.55 6.85
CA ASP A 64 12.44 -10.72 6.98
C ASP A 64 12.10 -11.10 8.44
N PRO A 65 13.06 -11.08 9.41
CA PRO A 65 12.75 -11.36 10.82
C PRO A 65 11.70 -10.41 11.42
N PHE A 66 11.58 -9.19 10.91
CA PHE A 66 10.53 -8.26 11.33
C PHE A 66 9.17 -8.68 10.78
N MET A 67 9.12 -9.15 9.53
CA MET A 67 7.90 -9.60 8.88
C MET A 67 7.38 -10.93 9.47
N GLU A 68 8.25 -11.77 10.01
CA GLU A 68 7.89 -13.02 10.69
C GLU A 68 6.97 -12.81 11.90
N SER A 69 6.90 -11.60 12.46
CA SER A 69 5.99 -11.24 13.57
C SER A 69 4.53 -11.02 13.13
N PHE A 70 4.23 -11.17 11.84
CA PHE A 70 2.92 -10.88 11.27
C PHE A 70 2.36 -12.07 10.48
N ASP A 71 1.04 -12.23 10.52
CA ASP A 71 0.29 -13.13 9.63
C ASP A 71 -0.27 -12.35 8.44
N LYS A 72 -0.16 -12.94 7.24
CA LYS A 72 -0.85 -12.45 6.03
C LYS A 72 -2.31 -12.91 6.10
N LEU A 73 -3.24 -11.98 6.28
CA LEU A 73 -4.67 -12.30 6.37
C LEU A 73 -5.31 -12.50 5.00
N GLN A 74 -5.19 -11.50 4.13
CA GLN A 74 -5.74 -11.52 2.79
C GLN A 74 -5.06 -10.50 1.90
N GLN A 75 -5.16 -10.70 0.59
CA GLN A 75 -4.67 -9.74 -0.40
C GLN A 75 -5.62 -8.54 -0.49
N LEU A 76 -5.05 -7.33 -0.55
CA LEU A 76 -5.73 -6.12 -0.96
C LEU A 76 -5.82 -6.09 -2.49
N VAL A 77 -7.03 -6.17 -3.01
CA VAL A 77 -7.31 -6.27 -4.44
C VAL A 77 -8.05 -5.01 -4.89
N TYR A 78 -7.58 -4.42 -5.99
CA TYR A 78 -8.23 -3.30 -6.66
C TYR A 78 -9.03 -3.79 -7.86
N ASP A 79 -10.34 -3.60 -7.82
CA ASP A 79 -11.22 -3.79 -8.96
C ASP A 79 -11.20 -2.51 -9.82
N LYS A 80 -10.65 -2.63 -11.03
CA LYS A 80 -10.54 -1.51 -11.98
C LYS A 80 -11.86 -1.20 -12.68
N GLU A 81 -12.76 -2.17 -12.83
CA GLU A 81 -14.06 -1.99 -13.48
C GLU A 81 -14.97 -1.18 -12.57
N ASN A 82 -15.05 -1.57 -11.30
CA ASN A 82 -15.86 -0.90 -10.29
C ASN A 82 -15.12 0.22 -9.54
N VAL A 83 -13.82 0.42 -9.81
CA VAL A 83 -12.96 1.43 -9.17
C VAL A 83 -13.05 1.32 -7.65
N SER A 84 -12.87 0.11 -7.13
CA SER A 84 -13.06 -0.18 -5.70
C SER A 84 -11.97 -1.09 -5.16
N PHE A 85 -11.80 -1.11 -3.84
CA PHE A 85 -10.98 -2.10 -3.17
C PHE A 85 -11.88 -3.05 -2.39
N ASN A 86 -11.46 -4.31 -2.29
CA ASN A 86 -12.11 -5.28 -1.40
C ASN A 86 -12.05 -4.85 0.08
N VAL A 87 -11.06 -4.03 0.46
CA VAL A 87 -10.95 -3.42 1.80
C VAL A 87 -10.64 -1.93 1.70
N HIS A 88 -11.33 -1.12 2.50
CA HIS A 88 -11.26 0.34 2.40
C HIS A 88 -10.34 1.00 3.43
N HIS A 89 -10.00 0.31 4.51
CA HIS A 89 -9.12 0.80 5.57
C HIS A 89 -8.53 -0.34 6.39
N GLY A 90 -7.48 -0.05 7.15
CA GLY A 90 -6.85 -1.03 8.04
C GLY A 90 -5.68 -0.43 8.80
N LYS A 91 -4.83 -1.29 9.38
CA LYS A 91 -3.69 -0.86 10.22
C LYS A 91 -2.32 -1.35 9.76
N TYR A 92 -2.21 -2.55 9.21
CA TYR A 92 -0.91 -3.08 8.77
C TYR A 92 -1.05 -3.55 7.33
N LEU A 93 -0.13 -3.10 6.47
CA LEU A 93 -0.02 -3.58 5.09
C LEU A 93 1.41 -3.97 4.79
N TYR A 94 1.54 -5.03 4.02
CA TYR A 94 2.78 -5.39 3.35
C TYR A 94 2.60 -5.28 1.85
N PHE A 95 3.56 -4.63 1.20
CA PHE A 95 3.66 -4.46 -0.24
C PHE A 95 4.83 -5.33 -0.70
N GLU A 96 4.53 -6.41 -1.41
CA GLU A 96 5.48 -7.46 -1.78
C GLU A 96 6.08 -7.20 -3.17
N ASP A 97 7.25 -7.75 -3.45
CA ASP A 97 8.04 -7.43 -4.65
C ASP A 97 7.37 -7.84 -5.97
N ASP A 98 6.55 -8.89 -5.93
CA ASP A 98 5.68 -9.37 -7.00
C ASP A 98 4.53 -8.39 -7.38
N GLY A 99 4.29 -7.38 -6.55
CA GLY A 99 3.21 -6.41 -6.76
C GLY A 99 1.92 -6.75 -6.02
N ALA A 100 1.88 -7.81 -5.22
CA ALA A 100 0.81 -8.09 -4.28
C ALA A 100 0.88 -7.18 -3.05
N CYS A 101 -0.27 -6.92 -2.45
CA CYS A 101 -0.38 -6.18 -1.21
C CYS A 101 -1.23 -6.99 -0.24
N TYR A 102 -0.78 -7.18 1.00
CA TYR A 102 -1.45 -8.00 1.99
C TYR A 102 -1.82 -7.21 3.22
N LEU A 103 -3.02 -7.46 3.73
CA LEU A 103 -3.42 -7.06 5.08
C LEU A 103 -2.71 -7.97 6.07
N LEU A 104 -2.12 -7.35 7.08
CA LEU A 104 -1.39 -8.05 8.12
C LEU A 104 -2.07 -7.93 9.48
N GLN A 105 -1.82 -8.92 10.32
CA GLN A 105 -2.13 -8.93 11.75
C GLN A 105 -0.89 -9.36 12.54
N ILE A 106 -0.72 -8.83 13.74
CA ILE A 106 0.36 -9.26 14.64
C ILE A 106 0.07 -10.69 15.09
N LYS A 107 1.06 -11.58 14.99
CA LYS A 107 0.95 -12.94 15.53
C LYS A 107 0.68 -12.89 17.03
N THR A 108 -0.31 -13.65 17.48
CA THR A 108 -0.70 -13.72 18.90
C THR A 108 0.06 -14.85 19.60
#